data_AF-A0A7Y9LEM4-F1
#
_entry.id   AF-A0A7Y9LEM4-F1
#
_cell.length_a   1.000
_cell.length_b   1.000
_cell.length_c   1.000
_cell.angle_alpha   90.00
_cell.angle_beta   90.00
_cell.angle_gamma   90.00
#
_symmetry.space_group_name_H-M   'P 1'
#
loop_
_entity.id
_entity.type
_entity.pdbx_description
1 polymer ?
#
loop_
_entity_poly.entity_id
_entity_poly.type
_entity_poly.pdbx_seq_one_letter_code
_entity_poly.pdbx_strand_id
1 'polypeptide(L)'
;MRARHEGVITVRRPRSGSAGAVLVLAGVVGLMALIAAGVGGPWTVVDRWGLIFGTPAPMSRPPQPISNPFASATPPPRDRQPPPDLSWLDNVLLTLAIVAGVTVLGFVAWLIWRRFRALRPDLEDEPVPIGAGLAQVQVEPELPVLRRGAAAAARLLDRIADPNDAIIRAWLALEEAAEASGVPRERSETPTEFTVDVLDRTPAPPEPVRRLLKLYLAARFGSTPATAEDVRDAKRALFALAEHWTAADDAVERISRGGSPGSAGSPGSADRERDR
;
A
#
# COMPACT_ATOMS: atom_id res chain seq x y z
N MET A 1 35.93 -30.32 36.08
CA MET A 1 36.31 -29.30 35.08
C MET A 1 35.34 -29.41 33.90
N ARG A 2 34.36 -28.51 33.81
CA ARG A 2 33.32 -28.51 32.76
C ARG A 2 33.87 -27.87 31.47
N ALA A 3 33.70 -28.57 30.35
CA ALA A 3 34.07 -28.11 29.02
C ALA A 3 33.13 -26.99 28.53
N ARG A 4 33.73 -25.99 27.86
CA ARG A 4 33.06 -24.86 27.21
C ARG A 4 32.18 -25.34 26.06
N HIS A 5 30.91 -24.95 26.04
CA HIS A 5 30.12 -24.95 24.81
C HIS A 5 30.36 -23.62 24.10
N GLU A 6 31.16 -23.64 23.03
CA GLU A 6 31.27 -22.54 22.09
C GLU A 6 29.99 -22.50 21.23
N GLY A 7 29.08 -21.59 21.56
CA GLY A 7 27.93 -21.28 20.73
C GLY A 7 28.37 -20.45 19.53
N VAL A 8 28.48 -21.07 18.37
CA VAL A 8 28.64 -20.38 17.08
C VAL A 8 27.31 -19.69 16.75
N ILE A 9 27.26 -18.36 16.92
CA ILE A 9 26.12 -17.55 16.47
C ILE A 9 26.28 -17.33 14.96
N THR A 10 25.63 -18.16 14.15
CA THR A 10 25.42 -17.84 12.73
C THR A 10 24.38 -16.73 12.60
N VAL A 11 24.84 -15.50 12.41
CA VAL A 11 23.99 -14.37 12.02
C VAL A 11 23.53 -14.57 10.58
N ARG A 12 22.31 -15.05 10.39
CA ARG A 12 21.66 -15.07 9.08
C ARG A 12 21.23 -13.64 8.74
N ARG A 13 21.98 -12.97 7.86
CA ARG A 13 21.57 -11.66 7.33
C ARG A 13 20.26 -11.81 6.55
N PRO A 14 19.23 -10.98 6.79
CA PRO A 14 18.05 -10.96 5.92
C PRO A 14 18.48 -10.46 4.54
N ARG A 15 18.26 -11.31 3.54
CA ARG A 15 18.38 -10.93 2.13
C ARG A 15 17.35 -9.84 1.84
N SER A 16 17.86 -8.70 1.39
CA SER A 16 17.13 -7.52 0.93
C SER A 16 15.88 -7.85 0.13
N GLY A 17 14.73 -7.32 0.56
CA GLY A 17 13.40 -7.41 -0.10
C GLY A 17 13.27 -6.66 -1.43
N SER A 18 14.37 -6.43 -2.15
CA SER A 18 14.36 -5.73 -3.44
C SER A 18 13.72 -6.55 -4.57
N ALA A 19 13.67 -7.88 -4.46
CA ALA A 19 13.05 -8.72 -5.49
C ALA A 19 11.52 -8.54 -5.58
N GLY A 20 10.84 -8.33 -4.45
CA GLY A 20 9.39 -8.11 -4.42
C GLY A 20 9.00 -6.77 -5.01
N ALA A 21 9.72 -5.72 -4.66
CA ALA A 21 9.50 -4.37 -5.20
C ALA A 21 9.74 -4.30 -6.72
N VAL A 22 10.77 -4.99 -7.22
CA VAL A 22 11.09 -5.06 -8.66
C VAL A 22 9.99 -5.79 -9.43
N LEU A 23 9.41 -6.87 -8.86
CA LEU A 23 8.31 -7.60 -9.50
C LEU A 23 7.02 -6.79 -9.56
N VAL A 24 6.70 -6.03 -8.51
CA VAL A 24 5.52 -5.14 -8.50
C VAL A 24 5.69 -4.01 -9.51
N LEU A 25 6.86 -3.37 -9.54
CA LEU A 25 7.15 -2.31 -10.51
C LEU A 25 7.10 -2.84 -11.95
N ALA A 26 7.65 -4.02 -12.21
CA ALA A 26 7.57 -4.66 -13.52
C ALA A 26 6.12 -5.00 -13.92
N GLY A 27 5.29 -5.43 -12.96
CA GLY A 27 3.87 -5.66 -13.19
C GLY A 27 3.09 -4.39 -13.54
N VAL A 28 3.36 -3.28 -12.85
CA VAL A 28 2.72 -1.98 -13.14
C VAL A 28 3.16 -1.44 -14.50
N VAL A 29 4.45 -1.53 -14.83
CA VAL A 29 4.98 -1.13 -16.14
C VAL A 29 4.39 -1.99 -17.25
N GLY A 30 4.30 -3.30 -17.03
CA GLY A 30 3.65 -4.23 -17.98
C GLY A 30 2.18 -3.90 -18.20
N LEU A 31 1.44 -3.58 -17.13
CA LEU A 31 0.04 -3.17 -17.22
C LEU A 31 -0.13 -1.84 -17.96
N MET A 32 0.74 -0.85 -17.69
CA MET A 32 0.74 0.42 -18.42
C MET A 32 1.05 0.22 -19.90
N ALA A 33 2.03 -0.62 -20.24
CA ALA A 33 2.36 -0.92 -21.64
C ALA A 33 1.19 -1.62 -22.36
N LEU A 34 0.48 -2.52 -21.66
CA LEU A 34 -0.70 -3.20 -22.20
C LEU A 34 -1.87 -2.23 -22.46
N ILE A 35 -2.11 -1.30 -21.53
CA ILE A 35 -3.14 -0.25 -21.70
C ILE A 35 -2.75 0.70 -22.84
N ALA A 36 -1.48 1.10 -22.93
CA ALA A 36 -0.99 1.96 -24.01
C ALA A 36 -1.13 1.29 -25.39
N ALA A 37 -0.91 -0.02 -25.48
CA ALA A 37 -1.12 -0.78 -26.72
C ALA A 37 -2.59 -0.83 -27.15
N GLY A 38 -3.54 -0.84 -26.21
CA GLY A 38 -4.98 -0.85 -26.50
C GLY A 38 -5.55 0.50 -26.94
N VAL A 39 -4.90 1.62 -26.59
CA VAL A 39 -5.33 2.98 -26.99
C VAL A 39 -4.81 3.37 -28.38
N GLY A 40 -3.90 2.58 -28.96
CA GLY A 40 -3.34 2.79 -30.30
C GLY A 40 -4.23 2.33 -31.46
N GLY A 41 -5.52 2.69 -31.47
CA GLY A 41 -6.37 2.53 -32.66
C GLY A 41 -5.91 3.44 -33.82
N PRO A 42 -6.26 3.14 -35.08
CA PRO A 42 -5.79 3.93 -36.22
C PRO A 42 -6.33 5.36 -36.11
N TRP A 43 -5.43 6.32 -35.93
CA TRP A 43 -5.74 7.74 -35.94
C TRP A 43 -6.28 8.11 -37.33
N THR A 44 -7.61 8.14 -37.49
CA THR A 44 -8.23 8.76 -38.67
C THR A 44 -8.26 10.26 -38.43
N VAL A 45 -7.29 10.95 -39.04
CA VAL A 45 -7.30 12.41 -39.13
C VAL A 45 -8.47 12.77 -40.05
N VAL A 46 -9.61 13.16 -39.48
CA VAL A 46 -10.66 13.82 -40.24
C VAL A 46 -10.14 15.21 -40.58
N ASP A 47 -9.74 15.41 -41.83
CA ASP A 47 -9.24 16.68 -42.33
C ASP A 47 -10.31 17.76 -42.19
N ARG A 48 -10.19 18.56 -41.13
CA ARG A 48 -11.05 19.70 -40.79
C ARG A 48 -10.78 20.92 -41.69
N TRP A 49 -10.27 20.71 -42.91
CA TRP A 49 -9.83 21.74 -43.85
C TRP A 49 -10.63 21.76 -45.17
N GLY A 50 -11.70 20.99 -45.29
CA GLY A 50 -12.59 20.97 -46.47
C GLY A 50 -13.43 22.23 -46.74
N LEU A 51 -13.20 23.34 -46.03
CA LEU A 51 -13.94 24.61 -46.21
C LEU A 51 -13.12 25.71 -46.91
N ILE A 52 -11.84 25.46 -47.25
CA ILE A 52 -10.94 26.48 -47.83
C ILE A 52 -10.67 26.26 -49.32
N PHE A 53 -10.89 25.05 -49.85
CA PHE A 53 -10.66 24.75 -51.28
C PHE A 53 -11.93 24.22 -51.94
N GLY A 54 -12.61 25.11 -52.67
CA GLY A 54 -13.49 24.75 -53.79
C GLY A 54 -14.83 24.12 -53.42
N THR A 55 -15.90 24.82 -53.78
CA THR A 55 -17.22 24.23 -54.00
C THR A 55 -17.09 22.88 -54.72
N PRO A 56 -17.71 21.78 -54.25
CA PRO A 56 -17.78 20.56 -55.04
C PRO A 56 -18.46 20.91 -56.36
N ALA A 57 -17.80 20.62 -57.48
CA ALA A 57 -18.34 20.84 -58.81
C ALA A 57 -19.73 20.18 -58.93
N PRO A 58 -20.73 20.81 -59.58
CA PRO A 58 -22.01 20.15 -59.81
C PRO A 58 -21.77 18.84 -60.55
N MET A 59 -22.28 17.75 -59.99
CA MET A 59 -22.15 16.41 -60.56
C MET A 59 -22.54 16.45 -62.04
N SER A 60 -21.57 16.20 -62.91
CA SER A 60 -21.84 16.04 -64.34
C SER A 60 -22.71 14.79 -64.48
N ARG A 61 -23.94 14.98 -64.97
CA ARG A 61 -24.87 13.90 -65.28
C ARG A 61 -24.13 12.86 -66.14
N PRO A 62 -24.12 11.57 -65.78
CA PRO A 62 -23.44 10.58 -66.60
C PRO A 62 -24.00 10.62 -68.03
N PRO A 63 -23.15 10.50 -69.07
CA PRO A 63 -23.64 10.45 -70.44
C PRO A 63 -24.66 9.32 -70.56
N GLN A 64 -25.82 9.63 -71.11
CA GLN A 64 -26.84 8.61 -71.34
C GLN A 64 -26.23 7.53 -72.25
N PRO A 65 -26.34 6.25 -71.90
CA PRO A 65 -25.74 5.20 -72.70
C PRO A 65 -26.34 5.25 -74.09
N ILE A 66 -25.48 5.46 -75.09
CA ILE A 66 -25.84 5.27 -76.49
C ILE A 66 -26.20 3.79 -76.61
N SER A 67 -27.46 3.50 -76.94
CA SER A 67 -27.95 2.13 -77.05
C SER A 67 -27.23 1.43 -78.20
N ASN A 68 -26.18 0.70 -77.88
CA ASN A 68 -25.46 -0.14 -78.83
C ASN A 68 -26.15 -1.51 -78.87
N PRO A 69 -26.85 -1.86 -79.97
CA PRO A 69 -27.58 -3.13 -80.07
C PRO A 69 -26.67 -4.36 -80.09
N PHE A 70 -25.35 -4.19 -80.12
CA PHE A 70 -24.36 -5.27 -80.09
C PHE A 70 -23.51 -5.30 -78.81
N ALA A 71 -23.82 -4.49 -77.79
CA ALA A 71 -23.14 -4.57 -76.51
C ALA A 71 -23.52 -5.88 -75.79
N SER A 72 -22.60 -6.85 -75.75
CA SER A 72 -22.74 -8.02 -74.89
C SER A 72 -22.89 -7.55 -73.44
N ALA A 73 -23.90 -8.08 -72.76
CA ALA A 73 -24.17 -7.74 -71.36
C ALA A 73 -22.91 -7.96 -70.52
N THR A 74 -22.29 -6.88 -70.04
CA THR A 74 -21.27 -6.96 -69.01
C THR A 74 -21.90 -7.68 -67.81
N PRO A 75 -21.31 -8.78 -67.30
CA PRO A 75 -21.86 -9.45 -66.15
C PRO A 75 -21.98 -8.44 -65.00
N PRO A 76 -23.06 -8.46 -64.20
CA PRO A 76 -23.19 -7.55 -63.07
C PRO A 76 -21.92 -7.68 -62.21
N PRO A 77 -21.40 -6.56 -61.66
CA PRO A 77 -20.27 -6.64 -60.75
C PRO A 77 -20.64 -7.66 -59.68
N ARG A 78 -19.90 -8.78 -59.60
CA ARG A 78 -20.10 -9.74 -58.52
C ARG A 78 -19.93 -8.94 -57.25
N ASP A 79 -20.98 -8.85 -56.45
CA ASP A 79 -20.93 -8.29 -55.11
C ASP A 79 -19.77 -8.96 -54.40
N ARG A 80 -18.63 -8.26 -54.31
CA ARG A 80 -17.55 -8.68 -53.44
C ARG A 80 -18.12 -8.47 -52.06
N GLN A 81 -18.62 -9.55 -51.47
CA GLN A 81 -18.98 -9.56 -50.05
C GLN A 81 -17.84 -8.90 -49.29
N PRO A 82 -18.11 -7.85 -48.50
CA PRO A 82 -17.08 -7.26 -47.66
C PRO A 82 -16.45 -8.37 -46.82
N PRO A 83 -15.12 -8.38 -46.64
CA PRO A 83 -14.48 -9.37 -45.79
C PRO A 83 -15.19 -9.36 -44.43
N PRO A 84 -15.43 -10.54 -43.81
CA PRO A 84 -16.11 -10.60 -42.53
C PRO A 84 -15.41 -9.68 -41.54
N ASP A 85 -16.18 -8.84 -40.85
CA ASP A 85 -15.66 -7.95 -39.83
C ASP A 85 -15.17 -8.81 -38.66
N LEU A 86 -13.85 -8.87 -38.48
CA LEU A 86 -13.18 -9.64 -37.42
C LEU A 86 -12.84 -8.77 -36.20
N SER A 87 -13.24 -7.49 -36.17
CA SER A 87 -12.96 -6.58 -35.05
C SER A 87 -13.57 -7.04 -33.72
N TRP A 88 -14.67 -7.81 -33.77
CA TRP A 88 -15.24 -8.45 -32.59
C TRP A 88 -14.29 -9.47 -31.96
N LEU A 89 -13.46 -10.13 -32.77
CA LEU A 89 -12.48 -11.12 -32.30
C LEU A 89 -11.34 -10.46 -31.53
N ASP A 90 -10.89 -9.28 -31.96
CA ASP A 90 -9.88 -8.49 -31.26
C ASP A 90 -10.37 -8.02 -29.89
N ASN A 91 -11.63 -7.55 -29.81
CA ASN A 91 -12.24 -7.16 -28.54
C ASN A 91 -12.43 -8.35 -27.58
N VAL A 92 -12.84 -9.51 -28.11
CA VAL A 92 -12.97 -10.74 -27.32
C VAL A 92 -11.61 -11.21 -26.81
N LEU A 93 -10.58 -11.18 -27.66
CA LEU A 93 -9.23 -11.59 -27.28
C LEU A 93 -8.61 -10.64 -26.25
N LEU A 94 -8.82 -9.32 -26.40
CA LEU A 94 -8.39 -8.32 -25.43
C LEU A 94 -9.09 -8.52 -24.08
N THR A 95 -10.40 -8.74 -24.10
CA THR A 95 -11.17 -9.01 -22.87
C THR A 95 -10.67 -10.26 -22.18
N LEU A 96 -10.41 -11.34 -22.94
CA LEU A 96 -9.87 -12.58 -22.40
C LEU A 96 -8.46 -12.39 -21.82
N ALA A 97 -7.60 -11.59 -22.47
CA ALA A 97 -6.27 -11.27 -21.99
C ALA A 97 -6.29 -10.46 -20.68
N ILE A 98 -7.22 -9.51 -20.54
CA ILE A 98 -7.40 -8.73 -19.31
C ILE A 98 -7.87 -9.65 -18.18
N VAL A 99 -8.88 -10.48 -18.43
CA VAL A 99 -9.39 -11.43 -17.43
C VAL A 99 -8.29 -12.39 -17.00
N ALA A 100 -7.52 -12.93 -17.95
CA ALA A 100 -6.38 -13.79 -17.65
C ALA A 100 -5.31 -13.05 -16.83
N GLY A 101 -4.98 -11.81 -17.19
CA GLY A 101 -4.03 -10.97 -16.47
C GLY A 101 -4.45 -10.68 -15.02
N VAL A 102 -5.71 -10.29 -14.81
CA VAL A 102 -6.28 -10.08 -13.47
C VAL A 102 -6.27 -11.38 -12.65
N THR A 103 -6.61 -12.50 -13.28
CA THR A 103 -6.61 -13.82 -12.62
C THR A 103 -5.20 -14.22 -12.18
N VAL A 104 -4.20 -14.05 -13.06
CA VAL A 104 -2.80 -14.35 -12.73
C VAL A 104 -2.28 -13.40 -11.66
N LEU A 105 -2.59 -12.11 -11.73
CA LEU A 105 -2.17 -11.13 -10.73
C LEU A 105 -2.78 -11.42 -9.37
N GLY A 106 -4.09 -11.73 -9.33
CA GLY A 106 -4.79 -12.16 -8.12
C GLY A 106 -4.22 -13.47 -7.56
N PHE A 107 -3.89 -14.44 -8.42
CA PHE A 107 -3.27 -15.70 -8.02
C PHE A 107 -1.84 -15.51 -7.48
N VAL A 108 -1.04 -14.64 -8.09
CA VAL A 108 0.30 -14.30 -7.60
C VAL A 108 0.22 -13.54 -6.28
N ALA A 109 -0.69 -12.57 -6.15
CA ALA A 109 -0.95 -11.87 -4.89
C ALA A 109 -1.42 -12.85 -3.80
N TRP A 110 -2.29 -13.79 -4.14
CA TRP A 110 -2.74 -14.85 -3.26
C TRP A 110 -1.61 -15.80 -2.86
N LEU A 111 -0.72 -16.18 -3.79
CA LEU A 111 0.45 -17.01 -3.50
C LEU A 111 1.46 -16.30 -2.62
N ILE A 112 1.70 -15.00 -2.83
CA ILE A 112 2.52 -14.16 -1.97
C ILE A 112 1.91 -14.13 -0.57
N TRP A 113 0.62 -13.80 -0.47
CA TRP A 113 -0.12 -13.78 0.79
C TRP A 113 -0.07 -15.13 1.49
N ARG A 114 -0.30 -16.24 0.78
CA ARG A 114 -0.23 -17.60 1.28
C ARG A 114 1.18 -17.98 1.73
N ARG A 115 2.22 -17.56 1.02
CA ARG A 115 3.62 -17.85 1.38
C ARG A 115 4.04 -17.07 2.64
N PHE A 116 3.51 -15.87 2.85
CA PHE A 116 3.65 -15.15 4.12
C PHE A 116 2.81 -15.77 5.23
N ARG A 117 1.64 -16.33 4.91
CA ARG A 117 0.79 -17.03 5.87
C ARG A 117 1.32 -18.39 6.30
N ALA A 118 2.01 -19.11 5.42
CA ALA A 118 2.62 -20.42 5.68
C ALA A 118 3.84 -20.36 6.63
N LEU A 119 4.27 -19.15 7.00
CA LEU A 119 5.31 -18.92 8.01
C LEU A 119 4.72 -18.67 9.41
N ARG A 120 3.40 -18.74 9.58
CA ARG A 120 2.77 -18.82 10.90
C ARG A 120 2.41 -20.29 11.17
N PRO A 121 2.96 -20.94 12.21
CA PRO A 121 2.36 -22.17 12.71
C PRO A 121 0.94 -21.82 13.18
N ASP A 122 -0.04 -22.56 12.68
CA ASP A 122 -1.38 -22.63 13.27
C ASP A 122 -1.18 -23.03 14.73
N LEU A 123 -1.39 -22.10 15.65
CA LEU A 123 -1.59 -22.44 17.05
C LEU A 123 -3.10 -22.69 17.17
N GLU A 124 -3.46 -23.96 17.09
CA GLU A 124 -4.76 -24.44 17.55
C GLU A 124 -4.95 -23.95 18.99
N ASP A 125 -6.04 -23.24 19.24
CA ASP A 125 -6.47 -22.83 20.58
C ASP A 125 -6.83 -24.09 21.39
N GLU A 126 -5.84 -24.69 22.02
CA GLU A 126 -6.07 -25.62 23.13
C GLU A 126 -6.32 -24.78 24.41
N PRO A 127 -7.47 -24.96 25.10
CA PRO A 127 -7.75 -24.20 26.32
C PRO A 127 -6.83 -24.68 27.46
N VAL A 128 -5.68 -24.02 27.64
CA VAL A 128 -4.74 -24.29 28.73
C VAL A 128 -5.25 -23.63 30.03
N PRO A 129 -5.29 -24.34 31.17
CA PRO A 129 -5.74 -23.79 32.44
C PRO A 129 -4.80 -22.67 32.92
N ILE A 130 -5.38 -21.56 33.38
CA ILE A 130 -4.67 -20.41 33.92
C ILE A 130 -3.83 -20.84 35.13
N GLY A 131 -2.50 -20.88 34.96
CA GLY A 131 -1.56 -21.17 36.03
C GLY A 131 -0.12 -21.18 35.55
N ALA A 132 0.61 -20.10 35.88
CA ALA A 132 2.06 -19.96 35.78
C ALA A 132 2.69 -19.81 34.37
N GLY A 133 2.95 -18.54 34.01
CA GLY A 133 4.34 -18.17 33.75
C GLY A 133 4.92 -18.39 32.35
N LEU A 134 4.10 -18.40 31.29
CA LEU A 134 4.61 -18.13 29.95
C LEU A 134 4.16 -16.73 29.55
N ALA A 135 5.02 -15.75 29.79
CA ALA A 135 4.89 -14.44 29.16
C ALA A 135 4.86 -14.69 27.64
N GLN A 136 3.68 -14.61 27.03
CA GLN A 136 3.57 -14.51 25.59
C GLN A 136 4.50 -13.38 25.18
N VAL A 137 5.48 -13.69 24.33
CA VAL A 137 6.44 -12.69 23.84
C VAL A 137 5.63 -11.72 22.99
N GLN A 138 5.13 -10.66 23.62
CA GLN A 138 4.40 -9.60 22.95
C GLN A 138 5.40 -8.89 22.05
N VAL A 139 5.19 -8.98 20.74
CA VAL A 139 6.00 -8.25 19.76
C VAL A 139 5.70 -6.77 19.94
N GLU A 140 6.73 -6.00 20.28
CA GLU A 140 6.66 -4.56 20.45
C GLU A 140 6.64 -3.88 19.06
N PRO A 141 5.75 -2.90 18.83
CA PRO A 141 5.70 -2.18 17.56
C PRO A 141 6.96 -1.34 17.29
N GLU A 142 7.33 -1.24 16.01
CA GLU A 142 8.39 -0.35 15.56
C GLU A 142 7.98 1.14 15.64
N LEU A 143 8.37 1.81 16.72
CA LEU A 143 8.06 3.23 16.96
C LEU A 143 8.44 4.18 15.78
N PRO A 144 9.57 3.99 15.06
CA PRO A 144 9.89 4.84 13.91
C PRO A 144 8.90 4.71 12.75
N VAL A 145 8.23 3.55 12.59
CA VAL A 145 7.17 3.35 11.59
C VAL A 145 5.92 4.12 12.02
N LEU A 146 5.48 3.94 13.27
CA LEU A 146 4.32 4.64 13.82
C LEU A 146 4.48 6.16 13.75
N ARG A 147 5.66 6.69 14.09
CA ARG A 147 5.98 8.13 14.00
C ARG A 147 5.86 8.67 12.57
N ARG A 148 6.35 7.92 11.57
CA ARG A 148 6.20 8.30 10.16
C ARG A 148 4.74 8.28 9.73
N GLY A 149 3.97 7.30 10.20
CA GLY A 149 2.52 7.21 10.03
C GLY A 149 1.78 8.41 10.60
N ALA A 150 2.02 8.75 11.87
CA ALA A 150 1.39 9.91 12.51
C ALA A 150 1.74 11.23 11.80
N ALA A 151 2.99 11.40 11.34
CA ALA A 151 3.37 12.55 10.54
C ALA A 151 2.66 12.59 9.18
N ALA A 152 2.44 11.42 8.54
CA ALA A 152 1.66 11.33 7.30
C ALA A 152 0.18 11.68 7.55
N ALA A 153 -0.42 11.14 8.61
CA ALA A 153 -1.78 11.44 9.05
C ALA A 153 -1.97 12.93 9.32
N ALA A 154 -1.04 13.58 10.04
CA ALA A 154 -1.10 15.02 10.30
C ALA A 154 -1.05 15.85 9.00
N ARG A 155 -0.25 15.44 8.01
CA ARG A 155 -0.22 16.10 6.70
C ARG A 155 -1.49 15.90 5.87
N LEU A 156 -2.30 14.86 6.15
CA LEU A 156 -3.59 14.65 5.50
C LEU A 156 -4.63 15.61 6.06
N LEU A 157 -4.62 15.83 7.38
CA LEU A 157 -5.48 16.82 8.04
C LEU A 157 -5.30 18.24 7.47
N ASP A 158 -4.10 18.60 7.05
CA ASP A 158 -3.81 19.93 6.48
C ASP A 158 -4.14 20.06 4.98
N ARG A 159 -4.21 18.93 4.24
CA ARG A 159 -4.35 18.94 2.78
C ARG A 159 -5.78 18.73 2.30
N ILE A 160 -6.61 18.07 3.10
CA ILE A 160 -7.98 17.72 2.74
C ILE A 160 -8.92 18.80 3.27
N ALA A 161 -9.72 19.40 2.38
CA ALA A 161 -10.60 20.51 2.73
C ALA A 161 -11.84 20.07 3.53
N ASP A 162 -12.39 18.89 3.25
CA ASP A 162 -13.53 18.35 3.98
C ASP A 162 -13.07 17.75 5.33
N PRO A 163 -13.59 18.24 6.48
CA PRO A 163 -13.17 17.75 7.80
C PRO A 163 -13.41 16.25 8.03
N ASN A 164 -14.50 15.69 7.51
CA ASN A 164 -14.80 14.26 7.67
C ASN A 164 -13.77 13.41 6.91
N ASP A 165 -13.56 13.69 5.62
CA ASP A 165 -12.57 12.97 4.81
C ASP A 165 -11.15 13.15 5.37
N ALA A 166 -10.81 14.35 5.86
CA ALA A 166 -9.53 14.62 6.50
C ALA A 166 -9.27 13.69 7.69
N ILE A 167 -10.23 13.58 8.61
CA ILE A 167 -10.14 12.74 9.81
C ILE A 167 -10.13 11.25 9.43
N ILE A 168 -10.97 10.82 8.49
CA ILE A 168 -11.02 9.44 8.01
C ILE A 168 -9.67 9.04 7.41
N ARG A 169 -9.12 9.87 6.51
CA ARG A 169 -7.83 9.61 5.85
C ARG A 169 -6.67 9.62 6.84
N ALA A 170 -6.71 10.49 7.84
CA ALA A 170 -5.72 10.50 8.91
C ALA A 170 -5.74 9.22 9.75
N TRP A 171 -6.93 8.70 10.08
CA TRP A 171 -7.07 7.42 10.78
C TRP A 171 -6.58 6.25 9.92
N LEU A 172 -6.99 6.17 8.66
CA LEU A 172 -6.53 5.11 7.74
C LEU A 172 -5.00 5.09 7.56
N ALA A 173 -4.35 6.26 7.58
CA ALA A 173 -2.90 6.35 7.54
C ALA A 173 -2.22 5.83 8.83
N LEU A 174 -2.90 5.90 9.98
CA LEU A 174 -2.45 5.23 11.20
C LEU A 174 -2.68 3.72 11.15
N GLU A 175 -3.79 3.25 10.57
CA GLU A 175 -4.02 1.81 10.39
C GLU A 175 -2.92 1.20 9.51
N GLU A 176 -2.56 1.86 8.41
CA GLU A 176 -1.44 1.44 7.56
C GLU A 176 -0.11 1.42 8.32
N ALA A 177 0.12 2.39 9.20
CA ALA A 177 1.32 2.43 10.03
C ALA A 177 1.34 1.33 11.10
N ALA A 178 0.19 1.00 11.68
CA ALA A 178 0.06 -0.11 12.61
C ALA A 178 0.31 -1.45 11.92
N GLU A 179 -0.22 -1.64 10.69
CA GLU A 179 0.05 -2.85 9.89
C GLU A 179 1.53 -2.97 9.50
N ALA A 180 2.20 -1.84 9.27
CA ALA A 180 3.62 -1.78 8.96
C ALA A 180 4.53 -1.86 10.20
N SER A 181 3.99 -1.83 11.43
CA SER A 181 4.76 -1.76 12.68
C SER A 181 5.46 -3.07 13.07
N GLY A 182 5.21 -4.15 12.34
CA GLY A 182 5.74 -5.48 12.64
C GLY A 182 4.87 -6.33 13.58
N VAL A 183 3.83 -5.74 14.19
CA VAL A 183 2.90 -6.49 15.04
C VAL A 183 1.96 -7.34 14.18
N PRO A 184 1.84 -8.65 14.46
CA PRO A 184 0.94 -9.52 13.72
C PRO A 184 -0.53 -9.29 14.09
N ARG A 185 -1.39 -8.95 13.12
CA ARG A 185 -2.86 -8.95 13.29
C ARG A 185 -3.44 -10.36 13.39
N GLU A 186 -4.47 -10.54 14.23
CA GLU A 186 -5.27 -11.76 14.28
C GLU A 186 -6.24 -11.88 13.09
N ARG A 187 -6.77 -13.08 12.82
CA ARG A 187 -7.64 -13.28 11.64
C ARG A 187 -9.01 -12.63 11.81
N SER A 188 -9.55 -12.66 13.02
CA SER A 188 -10.87 -12.15 13.41
C SER A 188 -10.88 -10.68 13.78
N GLU A 189 -9.73 -10.13 14.16
CA GLU A 189 -9.59 -8.76 14.62
C GLU A 189 -9.80 -7.75 13.48
N THR A 190 -10.63 -6.73 13.69
CA THR A 190 -10.85 -5.69 12.70
C THR A 190 -9.64 -4.75 12.57
N PRO A 191 -9.44 -4.05 11.43
CA PRO A 191 -8.34 -3.09 11.29
C PRO A 191 -8.32 -2.02 12.39
N THR A 192 -9.49 -1.50 12.78
CA THR A 192 -9.62 -0.52 13.85
C THR A 192 -9.21 -1.09 15.22
N GLU A 193 -9.66 -2.31 15.57
CA GLU A 193 -9.30 -2.97 16.83
C GLU A 193 -7.80 -3.23 16.90
N PHE A 194 -7.23 -3.78 15.82
CA PHE A 194 -5.79 -4.01 15.70
C PHE A 194 -4.98 -2.74 15.85
N THR A 195 -5.40 -1.66 15.19
CA THR A 195 -4.69 -0.37 15.26
C THR A 195 -4.68 0.16 16.68
N VAL A 196 -5.80 0.06 17.38
CA VAL A 196 -5.89 0.46 18.79
C VAL A 196 -4.98 -0.40 19.67
N ASP A 197 -5.01 -1.72 19.51
CA ASP A 197 -4.18 -2.64 20.26
C ASP A 197 -2.68 -2.37 20.04
N VAL A 198 -2.26 -2.17 18.80
CA VAL A 198 -0.88 -1.79 18.45
C VAL A 198 -0.47 -0.48 19.12
N LEU A 199 -1.33 0.54 19.09
CA LEU A 199 -1.01 1.84 19.67
C LEU A 199 -0.97 1.78 21.21
N ASP A 200 -1.81 0.96 21.83
CA ASP A 200 -1.86 0.75 23.29
C ASP A 200 -0.66 -0.06 23.83
N ARG A 201 0.02 -0.84 22.97
CA ARG A 201 1.30 -1.49 23.33
C ARG A 201 2.45 -0.49 23.47
N THR A 202 2.33 0.70 22.89
CA THR A 202 3.40 1.72 22.94
C THR A 202 3.45 2.45 24.29
N PRO A 203 4.54 3.17 24.60
CA PRO A 203 4.63 4.02 25.79
C PRO A 203 3.72 5.27 25.78
N ALA A 204 2.97 5.51 24.71
CA ALA A 204 2.10 6.67 24.62
C ALA A 204 0.84 6.50 25.49
N PRO A 205 0.29 7.58 26.06
CA PRO A 205 -0.95 7.50 26.82
C PRO A 205 -2.11 7.05 25.91
N PRO A 206 -3.10 6.33 26.44
CA PRO A 206 -4.23 5.85 25.63
C PRO A 206 -5.20 6.99 25.24
N GLU A 207 -5.23 8.10 25.98
CA GLU A 207 -6.22 9.17 25.78
C GLU A 207 -6.19 9.78 24.36
N PRO A 208 -5.04 10.14 23.78
CA PRO A 208 -4.97 10.60 22.38
C PRO A 208 -5.50 9.58 21.38
N VAL A 209 -5.21 8.28 21.57
CA VAL A 209 -5.71 7.19 20.70
C VAL A 209 -7.23 7.14 20.75
N ARG A 210 -7.80 7.14 21.96
CA ARG A 210 -9.25 7.09 22.16
C ARG A 210 -9.96 8.33 21.64
N ARG A 211 -9.36 9.51 21.78
CA ARG A 211 -9.87 10.75 21.21
C ARG A 211 -9.91 10.69 19.69
N LEU A 212 -8.83 10.24 19.06
CA LEU A 212 -8.76 10.14 17.60
C LEU A 212 -9.74 9.09 17.05
N LEU A 213 -9.85 7.93 17.72
CA LEU A 213 -10.84 6.90 17.39
C LEU A 213 -12.27 7.44 17.45
N LYS A 214 -12.60 8.22 18.49
CA LYS A 214 -13.93 8.83 18.63
C LYS A 214 -14.23 9.78 17.46
N LEU A 215 -13.26 10.62 17.08
CA LEU A 215 -13.40 11.53 15.94
C LEU A 215 -13.58 10.78 14.62
N TYR A 216 -12.81 9.69 14.42
CA TYR A 216 -12.97 8.82 13.25
C TYR A 216 -14.36 8.20 13.15
N LEU A 217 -14.84 7.61 14.25
CA LEU A 217 -16.17 6.99 14.28
C LEU A 217 -17.28 8.01 14.06
N ALA A 218 -17.14 9.22 14.64
CA ALA A 218 -18.07 10.32 14.41
C ALA A 218 -18.05 10.82 12.96
N ALA A 219 -16.87 10.97 12.34
CA ALA A 219 -16.75 11.39 10.95
C ALA A 219 -17.29 10.34 9.96
N ARG A 220 -17.13 9.04 10.28
CA ARG A 220 -17.52 7.94 9.38
C ARG A 220 -18.99 7.54 9.50
N PHE A 221 -19.53 7.54 10.72
CA PHE A 221 -20.86 7.01 11.01
C PHE A 221 -21.80 8.03 11.66
N GLY A 222 -21.30 9.19 12.07
CA GLY A 222 -22.10 10.23 12.69
C GLY A 222 -23.00 10.95 11.71
N SER A 223 -24.11 11.47 12.22
CA SER A 223 -25.05 12.30 11.47
C SER A 223 -24.64 13.78 11.38
N THR A 224 -23.72 14.20 12.25
CA THR A 224 -23.25 15.59 12.33
C THR A 224 -21.91 15.72 11.61
N PRO A 225 -21.75 16.66 10.65
CA PRO A 225 -20.47 16.89 9.99
C PRO A 225 -19.38 17.31 10.99
N ALA A 226 -18.16 16.79 10.81
CA ALA A 226 -17.02 17.25 11.59
C ALA A 226 -16.70 18.72 11.30
N THR A 227 -16.17 19.37 12.32
CA THR A 227 -15.84 20.79 12.31
C THR A 227 -14.34 21.02 12.15
N ALA A 228 -13.95 22.27 11.90
CA ALA A 228 -12.54 22.66 11.95
C ALA A 228 -11.95 22.53 13.38
N GLU A 229 -12.77 22.44 14.42
CA GLU A 229 -12.31 22.12 15.78
C GLU A 229 -11.94 20.65 15.91
N ASP A 230 -12.76 19.76 15.36
CA ASP A 230 -12.48 18.31 15.35
C ASP A 230 -11.16 17.99 14.63
N VAL A 231 -10.87 18.69 13.52
CA VAL A 231 -9.58 18.56 12.81
C VAL A 231 -8.41 19.03 13.68
N ARG A 232 -8.57 20.14 14.42
CA ARG A 232 -7.57 20.63 15.37
C ARG A 232 -7.36 19.64 16.51
N ASP A 233 -8.42 19.02 17.01
CA ASP A 233 -8.36 17.98 18.05
C ASP A 233 -7.64 16.72 17.56
N ALA A 234 -7.96 16.25 16.36
CA ALA A 234 -7.27 15.13 15.73
C ALA A 234 -5.77 15.43 15.58
N LYS A 235 -5.42 16.65 15.16
CA LYS A 235 -4.03 17.09 15.01
C LYS A 235 -3.30 17.11 16.36
N ARG A 236 -3.93 17.62 17.43
CA ARG A 236 -3.36 17.60 18.78
C ARG A 236 -3.10 16.18 19.27
N ALA A 237 -4.05 15.26 19.04
CA ALA A 237 -3.89 13.85 19.42
C ALA A 237 -2.70 13.21 18.68
N LEU A 238 -2.57 13.42 17.37
CA LEU A 238 -1.46 12.90 16.57
C LEU A 238 -0.10 13.44 17.03
N PHE A 239 -0.02 14.73 17.36
CA PHE A 239 1.22 15.32 17.88
C PHE A 239 1.59 14.75 19.24
N ALA A 240 0.62 14.61 20.16
CA ALA A 240 0.87 14.00 21.46
C ALA A 240 1.44 12.58 21.33
N LEU A 241 0.89 11.76 20.42
CA LEU A 241 1.44 10.42 20.16
C LEU A 241 2.88 10.46 19.64
N ALA A 242 3.15 11.30 18.63
CA ALA A 242 4.47 11.42 18.03
C ALA A 242 5.54 11.91 19.02
N GLU A 243 5.20 12.82 19.93
CA GLU A 243 6.09 13.30 21.00
C GLU A 243 6.48 12.16 21.95
N HIS A 244 5.51 11.36 22.41
CA HIS A 244 5.79 10.24 23.32
C HIS A 244 6.68 9.17 22.67
N TRP A 245 6.42 8.83 21.40
CA TRP A 245 7.26 7.86 20.69
C TRP A 245 8.67 8.37 20.43
N THR A 246 8.84 9.67 20.17
CA THR A 246 10.16 10.28 19.99
C THR A 246 10.95 10.27 21.31
N ALA A 247 10.32 10.65 22.41
CA ALA A 247 10.95 10.60 23.73
C ALA A 247 11.38 9.19 24.13
N ALA A 248 10.59 8.17 23.77
CA ALA A 248 10.92 6.76 24.01
C ALA A 248 12.12 6.29 23.16
N ASP A 249 12.14 6.62 21.87
CA ASP A 249 13.24 6.30 20.94
C ASP A 249 14.58 6.91 21.42
N ASP A 250 14.54 8.20 21.81
CA ASP A 250 15.70 8.92 22.35
C ASP A 250 16.20 8.32 23.67
N ALA A 251 15.29 7.78 24.50
CA ALA A 251 15.66 7.11 25.74
C ALA A 251 16.41 5.80 25.48
N VAL A 252 15.94 5.00 24.52
CA VAL A 252 16.60 3.76 24.10
C VAL A 252 17.97 4.05 23.50
N GLU A 253 18.09 5.10 22.68
CA GLU A 253 19.38 5.49 22.10
C GLU A 253 20.38 5.96 23.17
N ARG A 254 19.93 6.75 24.15
CA ARG A 254 20.76 7.16 25.30
C ARG A 254 21.26 5.96 26.12
N ILE A 255 20.41 4.97 26.38
CA ILE A 255 20.81 3.75 27.09
C ILE A 255 21.84 2.96 26.27
N SER A 256 21.61 2.84 24.96
CA SER A 256 22.51 2.14 24.04
C SER A 256 23.88 2.81 23.92
N ARG A 257 23.92 4.16 23.95
CA ARG A 257 25.14 4.97 23.89
C ARG A 257 25.85 5.07 25.26
N GLY A 258 25.11 4.95 26.36
CA GLY A 258 25.59 5.11 27.74
C GLY A 258 25.98 3.82 28.47
N GLY A 259 26.25 2.73 27.74
CA GLY A 259 26.60 1.43 28.31
C GLY A 259 27.79 1.46 29.28
N SER A 260 27.45 1.45 30.58
CA SER A 260 28.25 1.24 31.79
C SER A 260 28.98 2.46 32.40
N PRO A 261 28.51 3.03 33.53
CA PRO A 261 29.42 3.62 34.51
C PRO A 261 30.17 2.47 35.19
N GLY A 262 31.13 1.89 34.46
CA GLY A 262 32.12 1.01 35.05
C GLY A 262 32.92 1.81 36.08
N SER A 263 32.79 1.42 37.35
CA SER A 263 33.84 1.52 38.35
C SER A 263 34.75 2.75 38.22
N ALA A 264 34.24 3.95 38.49
CA ALA A 264 35.12 5.01 38.97
C ALA A 264 35.75 4.46 40.24
N GLY A 265 37.04 4.15 40.15
CA GLY A 265 37.77 3.34 41.11
C GLY A 265 37.48 3.73 42.54
N SER A 266 37.05 2.75 43.32
CA SER A 266 37.30 2.76 44.75
C SER A 266 38.82 3.01 44.91
N PRO A 267 39.27 4.10 45.55
CA PRO A 267 40.68 4.27 45.85
C PRO A 267 41.07 3.09 46.73
N GLY A 268 41.98 2.27 46.20
CA GLY A 268 42.50 1.11 46.89
C GLY A 268 43.04 1.50 48.25
N SER A 269 42.41 0.97 49.29
CA SER A 269 42.98 0.75 50.60
C SER A 269 44.17 -0.22 50.47
N ALA A 270 45.39 0.30 50.30
CA ALA A 270 46.64 -0.40 50.59
C ALA A 270 47.85 0.55 50.50
N ASP A 271 48.28 1.12 51.63
CA ASP A 271 49.61 0.89 52.25
C ASP A 271 49.71 1.84 53.47
N ARG A 272 49.59 1.36 54.72
CA ARG A 272 50.58 0.59 55.48
C ARG A 272 51.83 1.44 55.81
N GLU A 273 51.87 1.91 57.05
CA GLU A 273 52.99 1.68 57.98
C GLU A 273 54.41 2.02 57.48
N ARG A 274 54.88 3.23 57.80
CA ARG A 274 56.28 3.70 58.03
C ARG A 274 56.20 5.23 58.14
N ASP A 275 56.75 5.96 59.10
CA ASP A 275 57.72 5.78 60.17
C ASP A 275 57.22 6.69 61.34
N ARG A 276 57.35 6.35 62.62
CA ARG A 276 58.53 6.52 63.49
C ARG A 276 59.35 7.79 63.26
#